data_AF-A0A0F9EAD9-F1
#
_entry.id   AF-A0A0F9EAD9-F1
#
_cell.length_a   1.000
_cell.length_b   1.000
_cell.length_c   1.000
_cell.angle_alpha   90.00
_cell.angle_beta   90.00
_cell.angle_gamma   90.00
#
_symmetry.space_group_name_H-M   'P 1'
#
loop_
_entity.id
_entity.type
_entity.pdbx_description
1 polymer ?
#
loop_
_entity_poly.entity_id
_entity_poly.type
_entity_poly.pdbx_seq_one_letter_code
_entity_poly.pdbx_strand_id
1 'polypeptide(L)'
;TVSGIGAKTAVLLLGHLEIDYLHIAIQNADIRLISKVPGIGKKTAERLILELRDKFKKINQKYSDTNLDKKTTIASDAIAALMNLGYNPSQAQKAVKSAIQDLDEPDLSSLITKALRSI
;
A
#
# COMPACT_ATOMS: atom_id res chain seq x y z
N THR A 1 8.57 -16.25 -0.22
CA THR A 1 9.21 -17.16 -1.20
C THR A 1 8.15 -17.96 -1.94
N VAL A 2 8.41 -18.37 -3.18
CA VAL A 2 7.51 -19.26 -3.95
C VAL A 2 8.13 -20.65 -4.00
N SER A 3 7.34 -21.69 -3.71
CA SER A 3 7.86 -23.06 -3.72
C SER A 3 8.21 -23.50 -5.15
N GLY A 4 9.40 -24.06 -5.33
CA GLY A 4 9.92 -24.47 -6.65
C GLY A 4 10.65 -23.37 -7.42
N ILE A 5 10.87 -22.19 -6.82
CA ILE A 5 11.67 -21.11 -7.40
C ILE A 5 12.85 -20.81 -6.49
N GLY A 6 14.04 -21.16 -6.96
CA GLY A 6 15.31 -20.82 -6.32
C GLY A 6 15.86 -19.48 -6.78
N ALA A 7 16.92 -19.01 -6.12
CA ALA A 7 17.56 -17.73 -6.42
C ALA A 7 17.99 -17.60 -7.89
N LYS A 8 18.56 -18.65 -8.49
CA LYS A 8 18.98 -18.66 -9.90
C LYS A 8 17.81 -18.39 -10.85
N THR A 9 16.69 -19.08 -10.66
CA THR A 9 15.49 -18.91 -11.50
C THR A 9 14.83 -17.55 -11.27
N ALA A 10 14.85 -17.02 -10.05
CA ALA A 10 14.32 -15.70 -9.75
C ALA A 10 15.12 -14.57 -10.44
N VAL A 11 16.45 -14.65 -10.44
CA VAL A 11 17.30 -13.71 -11.18
C VAL A 11 17.04 -13.82 -12.68
N LEU A 12 16.92 -15.05 -13.20
CA LEU A 12 16.59 -15.27 -14.61
C LEU A 12 15.22 -14.67 -14.99
N LEU A 13 14.21 -14.82 -14.13
CA LEU A 13 12.88 -14.25 -14.33
C LEU A 13 12.96 -12.72 -14.45
N LEU A 14 13.62 -12.05 -13.51
CA LEU A 14 13.79 -10.59 -13.51
C LEU A 14 14.69 -10.09 -14.66
N GLY A 15 15.55 -10.95 -15.21
CA GLY A 15 16.34 -10.65 -16.42
C GLY A 15 15.59 -10.85 -17.74
N HIS A 16 14.55 -11.70 -17.77
CA HIS A 16 13.74 -11.97 -18.98
C HIS A 16 12.48 -11.11 -19.07
N LEU A 17 11.97 -10.64 -17.92
CA LEU A 17 10.75 -9.86 -17.81
C LEU A 17 11.02 -8.66 -16.93
N GLU A 18 10.73 -7.47 -17.44
CA GLU A 18 10.71 -6.27 -16.60
C GLU A 18 9.63 -6.40 -15.53
N ILE A 19 9.84 -5.69 -14.42
CA ILE A 19 9.00 -5.80 -13.23
C ILE A 19 7.53 -5.46 -13.52
N ASP A 20 7.30 -4.47 -14.40
CA ASP A 20 5.96 -4.00 -14.77
C ASP A 20 5.22 -5.05 -15.60
N TYR A 21 5.90 -5.63 -16.59
CA TYR A 21 5.35 -6.71 -17.40
C TYR A 21 5.09 -7.97 -16.57
N LEU A 22 5.98 -8.29 -15.62
CA LEU A 22 5.76 -9.41 -14.69
C LEU A 22 4.51 -9.16 -13.83
N HIS A 23 4.32 -7.93 -13.34
CA HIS A 23 3.13 -7.57 -12.56
C HIS A 23 1.85 -7.75 -13.39
N ILE A 24 1.82 -7.22 -14.61
CA ILE A 24 0.69 -7.36 -15.54
C ILE A 24 0.40 -8.84 -15.85
N ALA A 25 1.45 -9.62 -16.11
CA ALA A 25 1.31 -11.06 -16.39
C ALA A 25 0.71 -11.82 -15.19
N ILE A 26 1.11 -11.48 -13.97
CA ILE A 26 0.56 -12.08 -12.75
C ILE A 26 -0.91 -11.68 -12.56
N GLN A 27 -1.26 -10.41 -12.79
CA GLN A 27 -2.66 -9.95 -12.68
C GLN A 27 -3.57 -10.65 -13.70
N ASN A 28 -3.13 -10.74 -14.95
CA ASN A 28 -3.86 -11.35 -16.05
C ASN A 28 -3.79 -12.89 -16.07
N ALA A 29 -3.06 -13.49 -15.13
CA ALA A 29 -2.79 -14.93 -15.09
C ALA A 29 -2.21 -15.47 -16.42
N ASP A 30 -1.30 -14.72 -17.05
CA ASP A 30 -0.65 -15.13 -18.30
C ASP A 30 0.46 -16.16 -18.04
N ILE A 31 0.02 -17.42 -17.93
CA ILE A 31 0.89 -18.58 -17.73
C ILE A 31 1.87 -18.74 -18.92
N ARG A 32 1.45 -18.39 -20.14
CA ARG A 32 2.26 -18.61 -21.34
C ARG A 32 3.49 -17.73 -21.33
N LEU A 33 3.31 -16.45 -20.99
CA LEU A 33 4.40 -15.48 -20.93
C LEU A 33 5.42 -15.84 -19.84
N ILE A 34 4.95 -16.23 -18.64
CA ILE A 34 5.83 -16.62 -17.52
C ILE A 34 6.55 -17.94 -17.82
N SER A 35 5.92 -18.89 -18.51
CA SER A 35 6.53 -20.18 -18.89
C SER A 35 7.58 -20.07 -19.99
N LYS A 36 7.76 -18.89 -20.62
CA LYS A 36 8.86 -18.67 -21.58
C LYS A 36 10.22 -18.55 -20.89
N VAL A 37 10.24 -18.30 -19.59
CA VAL A 37 11.48 -18.15 -18.82
C VAL A 37 12.12 -19.52 -18.64
N PRO A 38 13.42 -19.69 -19.01
CA PRO A 38 14.12 -20.95 -18.85
C PRO A 38 14.06 -21.49 -17.41
N GLY A 39 13.62 -22.73 -17.25
CA GLY A 39 13.46 -23.37 -15.95
C GLY A 39 12.11 -23.13 -15.27
N ILE A 40 11.17 -22.42 -15.91
CA ILE A 40 9.80 -22.27 -15.43
C ILE A 40 8.84 -23.02 -16.37
N GLY A 41 8.37 -24.19 -15.92
CA GLY A 41 7.32 -24.92 -16.63
C GLY A 41 5.92 -24.45 -16.28
N LYS A 42 4.91 -24.92 -17.03
CA LYS A 42 3.48 -24.56 -16.86
C LYS A 42 2.99 -24.65 -15.41
N LYS A 43 3.26 -25.78 -14.73
CA LYS A 43 2.84 -26.02 -13.34
C LYS A 43 3.51 -25.06 -12.35
N THR A 44 4.78 -24.73 -12.60
CA THR A 44 5.54 -23.77 -11.77
C THR A 44 5.05 -22.34 -12.02
N ALA A 45 4.73 -21.98 -13.26
CA ALA A 45 4.16 -20.68 -13.62
C ALA A 45 2.77 -20.47 -12.99
N GLU A 46 1.89 -21.47 -13.07
CA GLU A 46 0.57 -21.46 -12.41
C GLU A 46 0.70 -21.23 -10.89
N ARG A 47 1.61 -21.98 -10.26
CA ARG A 47 1.88 -21.85 -8.82
C ARG A 47 2.45 -20.49 -8.46
N LEU A 48 3.39 -19.97 -9.25
CA LEU A 48 3.95 -18.64 -9.06
C LEU A 48 2.87 -17.57 -9.12
N ILE A 49 2.01 -17.59 -10.14
CA ILE A 49 0.93 -16.61 -10.28
C ILE A 49 0.03 -16.64 -9.04
N LEU A 50 -0.43 -17.81 -8.62
CA LEU A 50 -1.32 -17.95 -7.47
C LEU A 50 -0.68 -17.41 -6.18
N GLU A 51 0.52 -17.89 -5.86
CA GLU A 51 1.21 -17.49 -4.63
C GLU A 51 1.61 -16.00 -4.61
N LEU A 52 1.95 -15.42 -5.76
CA LEU A 52 2.30 -13.99 -5.84
C LEU A 52 1.06 -13.10 -5.77
N ARG A 53 -0.06 -13.48 -6.40
CA ARG A 53 -1.33 -12.73 -6.27
C ARG A 53 -1.78 -12.64 -4.82
N ASP A 54 -1.71 -13.74 -4.08
CA ASP A 54 -2.08 -13.75 -2.67
C ASP A 54 -1.15 -12.87 -1.82
N LYS A 55 0.15 -12.87 -2.13
CA LYS A 55 1.11 -11.98 -1.47
C LYS A 55 0.86 -10.52 -1.79
N PHE A 56 0.59 -10.17 -3.05
CA PHE A 56 0.26 -8.79 -3.42
C PHE A 56 -1.00 -8.29 -2.73
N LYS A 57 -2.04 -9.12 -2.61
CA LYS A 57 -3.24 -8.78 -1.83
C LYS A 57 -2.91 -8.49 -0.37
N LYS A 58 -2.13 -9.35 0.29
CA LYS A 58 -1.72 -9.16 1.69
C LYS A 58 -0.84 -7.92 1.88
N ILE A 59 0.06 -7.65 0.93
CA ILE A 59 0.90 -6.44 0.95
C ILE A 59 0.01 -5.20 0.83
N ASN A 60 -0.90 -5.16 -0.14
CA ASN A 60 -1.82 -4.04 -0.32
C ASN A 60 -2.71 -3.84 0.91
N GLN A 61 -3.25 -4.90 1.50
CA GLN A 61 -4.00 -4.82 2.75
C GLN A 61 -3.16 -4.23 3.89
N LYS A 62 -1.93 -4.73 4.09
CA LYS A 62 -1.02 -4.20 5.11
C LYS A 62 -0.66 -2.73 4.88
N TYR A 63 -0.47 -2.30 3.63
CA TYR A 63 -0.24 -0.90 3.29
C TYR A 63 -1.48 -0.05 3.60
N SER A 64 -2.68 -0.53 3.27
CA SER A 64 -3.93 0.14 3.65
C SER A 64 -4.08 0.25 5.16
N ASP A 65 -3.85 -0.82 5.91
CA ASP A 65 -3.95 -0.84 7.38
C ASP A 65 -2.92 0.11 8.01
N THR A 66 -1.67 0.09 7.54
CA THR A 66 -0.63 1.01 8.01
C THR A 66 -0.98 2.48 7.70
N ASN A 67 -1.60 2.75 6.55
CA ASN A 67 -2.06 4.09 6.21
C ASN A 67 -3.26 4.52 7.06
N LEU A 68 -4.17 3.61 7.40
CA LEU A 68 -5.28 3.89 8.33
C LEU A 68 -4.76 4.18 9.75
N ASP A 69 -3.78 3.42 10.22
CA ASP A 69 -3.13 3.63 11.53
C ASP A 69 -2.39 4.97 11.57
N LYS A 70 -1.65 5.31 10.50
CA LYS A 70 -0.99 6.61 10.36
C LYS A 70 -2.00 7.76 10.32
N LYS A 71 -3.06 7.64 9.52
CA LYS A 71 -4.11 8.67 9.40
C LYS A 71 -4.80 8.91 10.75
N THR A 72 -5.03 7.83 11.51
CA THR A 72 -5.61 7.91 12.87
C THR A 72 -4.65 8.57 13.87
N THR A 73 -3.37 8.21 13.83
CA THR A 73 -2.34 8.79 14.71
C THR A 73 -2.14 10.28 14.44
N ILE A 74 -2.04 10.67 13.16
CA ILE A 74 -1.90 12.07 12.76
C ILE A 74 -3.15 12.89 13.15
N ALA A 75 -4.34 12.28 13.09
CA ALA A 75 -5.57 12.92 13.55
C ALA A 75 -5.57 13.17 15.06
N SER A 76 -5.15 12.19 15.87
CA SER A 76 -5.06 12.36 17.32
C SER A 76 -4.03 13.42 17.71
N ASP A 77 -2.89 13.44 17.02
CA ASP A 77 -1.83 14.43 17.26
C ASP A 77 -2.29 15.86 16.91
N ALA A 78 -3.04 16.01 15.81
CA ALA A 78 -3.61 17.29 15.41
C ALA A 78 -4.67 17.78 16.43
N ILE A 79 -5.52 16.90 16.95
CA ILE A 79 -6.49 17.25 17.99
C ILE A 79 -5.77 17.72 19.27
N ALA A 80 -4.73 17.00 19.69
CA ALA A 80 -3.93 17.37 20.87
C ALA A 80 -3.24 18.74 20.67
N ALA A 81 -2.71 19.00 19.47
CA ALA A 81 -2.12 20.29 19.13
C ALA A 81 -3.14 21.44 19.21
N LEU A 82 -4.34 21.27 18.66
CA LEU A 82 -5.41 22.27 18.72
C LEU A 82 -5.88 22.52 20.16
N MET A 83 -5.97 21.47 20.97
CA MET A 83 -6.29 21.61 22.41
C MET A 83 -5.20 22.41 23.15
N ASN A 84 -3.92 22.16 22.86
CA ASN A 84 -2.81 22.93 23.43
C ASN A 84 -2.81 24.40 23.00
N LEU A 85 -3.39 24.73 21.83
CA LEU A 85 -3.63 26.10 21.39
C LEU A 85 -4.84 26.77 22.07
N GLY A 86 -5.60 26.02 22.89
CA GLY A 86 -6.73 26.53 23.66
C GLY A 86 -8.10 26.26 23.06
N TYR A 87 -8.20 25.49 21.96
CA TYR A 87 -9.50 25.11 21.40
C TYR A 87 -10.16 24.00 22.20
N ASN A 88 -11.50 24.06 22.32
CA ASN A 88 -12.21 23.02 23.05
C ASN A 88 -12.22 21.68 22.28
N PRO A 89 -12.35 20.54 22.98
CA PRO A 89 -12.21 19.22 22.36
C PRO A 89 -13.20 18.95 21.21
N SER A 90 -14.44 19.47 21.33
CA SER A 90 -15.49 19.26 20.34
C SER A 90 -15.18 20.02 19.03
N GLN A 91 -14.70 21.25 19.14
CA GLN A 91 -14.26 22.06 17.99
C GLN A 91 -13.04 21.44 17.30
N ALA A 92 -12.03 21.03 18.07
CA ALA A 92 -10.83 20.40 17.54
C ALA A 92 -11.14 19.12 16.77
N GLN A 93 -11.98 18.23 17.33
CA GLN A 93 -12.39 16.99 16.67
C GLN A 93 -13.16 17.25 15.37
N LYS A 94 -14.10 18.21 15.38
CA LYS A 94 -14.89 18.53 14.18
C LYS A 94 -14.01 19.08 13.06
N ALA A 95 -13.12 20.01 13.39
CA ALA A 95 -12.21 20.63 12.43
C ALA A 95 -11.22 19.63 11.81
N VAL A 96 -10.62 18.77 12.64
CA VAL A 96 -9.71 17.72 12.16
C VAL A 96 -10.46 16.70 11.29
N LYS A 97 -11.68 16.30 11.68
CA LYS A 97 -12.49 15.37 10.89
C LYS A 97 -12.86 15.93 9.50
N SER A 98 -13.18 17.22 9.41
CA SER A 98 -13.41 17.88 8.12
C SER A 98 -12.12 17.99 7.31
N ALA A 99 -11.03 18.43 7.93
CA ALA A 99 -9.75 18.62 7.23
C ALA A 99 -9.16 17.29 6.69
N ILE A 100 -9.39 16.17 7.37
CA ILE A 100 -8.84 14.86 6.99
C ILE A 100 -9.61 14.15 5.86
N GLN A 101 -10.83 14.61 5.56
CA GLN A 101 -11.61 14.15 4.41
C GLN A 101 -11.20 14.86 3.12
N ASP A 102 -10.70 16.10 3.25
CA ASP A 102 -10.25 16.93 2.13
C ASP A 102 -8.75 16.74 1.79
N LEU A 103 -8.07 15.79 2.44
CA LEU A 103 -6.65 15.49 2.24
C LEU A 103 -6.48 14.01 1.86
N ASP A 104 -5.93 13.77 0.66
CA ASP A 104 -5.58 12.43 0.19
C ASP A 104 -4.40 11.84 0.98
N GLU A 105 -3.39 12.66 1.28
CA GLU A 105 -2.25 12.32 2.14
C GLU A 105 -2.11 13.37 3.26
N PRO A 106 -2.71 13.13 4.44
CA PRO A 106 -2.62 14.09 5.54
C PRO A 106 -1.24 14.03 6.21
N ASP A 107 -0.47 15.11 6.09
CA ASP A 107 0.66 15.39 6.98
C ASP A 107 0.18 16.19 8.21
N LEU A 108 0.81 16.01 9.37
CA LEU A 108 0.41 16.64 10.62
C LEU A 108 0.35 18.16 10.52
N SER A 109 1.37 18.80 9.92
CA SER A 109 1.41 20.26 9.77
C SER A 109 0.30 20.78 8.85
N SER A 110 0.08 20.07 7.74
CA SER A 110 -0.98 20.39 6.78
C SER A 110 -2.38 20.25 7.40
N LEU A 111 -2.57 19.22 8.23
CA LEU A 111 -3.83 18.92 8.89
C LEU A 111 -4.17 19.96 9.95
N ILE A 112 -3.20 20.36 10.78
CA ILE A 112 -3.38 21.43 11.78
C ILE A 112 -3.71 22.76 11.08
N THR A 113 -2.94 23.13 10.05
CA THR A 113 -3.16 24.39 9.32
C THR A 113 -4.54 24.43 8.68
N LYS A 114 -4.99 23.32 8.09
CA LYS A 114 -6.30 23.25 7.45
C LYS A 114 -7.43 23.18 8.47
N ALA A 115 -7.25 22.47 9.59
CA ALA A 115 -8.21 22.46 10.68
C ALA A 115 -8.42 23.87 11.26
N LEU A 116 -7.35 24.64 11.48
CA LEU A 116 -7.42 26.04 11.94
C LEU A 116 -8.18 26.96 10.98
N ARG A 117 -8.14 26.70 9.67
CA ARG A 117 -8.92 27.46 8.67
C ARG A 117 -10.42 27.12 8.69
N SER A 118 -10.80 26.02 9.33
CA SER A 118 -12.18 25.52 9.40
C SER A 118 -12.85 25.74 10.77
N ILE A 119 -12.10 26.24 11.75
CA ILE A 119 -12.59 26.67 13.07
C ILE A 119 -12.95 28.15 13.00
#